data_AF-A0A3D0ZYF7-F1
#
_entry.id   AF-A0A3D0ZYF7-F1
#
_cell.length_a   1.000
_cell.length_b   1.000
_cell.length_c   1.000
_cell.angle_alpha   90.00
_cell.angle_beta   90.00
_cell.angle_gamma   90.00
#
_symmetry.space_group_name_H-M   'P 1'
#
loop_
_entity.id
_entity.type
_entity.pdbx_description
1 polymer ?
#
loop_
_entity_poly.entity_id
_entity_poly.type
_entity_poly.pdbx_seq_one_letter_code
_entity_poly.pdbx_strand_id
1 'polypeptide(L)'
;MTSGVFIYEGLIRSPLRHYSKLFALILIVFVALQCWLSTKLFSDRASFLHVGALLGTIMAGNVFLGIIPTQKRFVDAIQSGREPDARGAALAKQRSTHNNYFTLPVLFCMVSNHAPFIYSHPHNWLILISILAIVAYARHFFNLRHRGIIDYRILIFSIAAFLGLATWLAYEQFKPFEESPREIVFSNPVDVTEVHRILKVHCQVCHAAEPTHPGFVAPPAGVLMDDPAIYRKSASQILTAISTGYMPLGNVTGMTQIEREQVIYWLEQEIQSEVGG
;
A
#
# COMPACT_ATOMS: atom_id res chain seq x y z
N MET A 1 17.33 -2.33 -0.88
CA MET A 1 16.73 -3.24 -1.89
C MET A 1 17.61 -4.46 -2.15
N THR A 2 18.87 -4.26 -2.56
CA THR A 2 19.85 -5.34 -2.79
C THR A 2 20.11 -6.20 -1.56
N SER A 3 20.05 -5.62 -0.36
CA SER A 3 20.13 -6.33 0.93
C SER A 3 19.16 -7.53 1.03
N GLY A 4 17.95 -7.40 0.49
CA GLY A 4 16.96 -8.49 0.50
C GLY A 4 17.43 -9.72 -0.27
N VAL A 5 18.06 -9.52 -1.44
CA VAL A 5 18.62 -10.61 -2.25
C VAL A 5 19.76 -11.30 -1.51
N PHE A 6 20.67 -10.53 -0.91
CA PHE A 6 21.81 -11.10 -0.17
C PHE A 6 21.36 -11.93 1.04
N ILE A 7 20.42 -11.40 1.83
CA ILE A 7 19.86 -12.12 2.99
C ILE A 7 19.16 -13.40 2.54
N TYR A 8 18.28 -13.29 1.53
CA TYR A 8 17.60 -14.46 0.99
C TYR A 8 18.59 -15.50 0.44
N GLU A 9 19.63 -15.06 -0.28
CA GLU A 9 20.64 -15.95 -0.86
C GLU A 9 21.49 -16.64 0.22
N GLY A 10 21.80 -15.92 1.30
CA GLY A 10 22.41 -16.52 2.50
C GLY A 10 21.54 -17.61 3.10
N LEU A 11 20.23 -17.33 3.30
CA LEU A 11 19.29 -18.30 3.85
C LEU A 11 19.16 -19.54 2.98
N ILE A 12 18.98 -19.38 1.66
CA ILE A 12 18.70 -20.50 0.74
C ILE A 12 19.94 -21.35 0.44
N ARG A 13 21.16 -20.78 0.55
CA ARG A 13 22.42 -21.53 0.44
C ARG A 13 22.82 -22.23 1.74
N SER A 14 22.30 -21.79 2.87
CA SER A 14 22.54 -22.41 4.17
C SER A 14 21.74 -23.72 4.37
N PRO A 15 22.05 -24.52 5.40
CA PRO A 15 21.26 -25.70 5.78
C PRO A 15 19.79 -25.37 6.12
N LEU A 16 19.45 -24.10 6.41
CA LEU A 16 18.08 -23.66 6.71
C LEU A 16 17.10 -23.96 5.58
N ARG A 17 17.57 -24.11 4.34
CA ARG A 17 16.71 -24.49 3.20
C ARG A 17 15.96 -25.81 3.42
N HIS A 18 16.48 -26.71 4.24
CA HIS A 18 15.86 -27.98 4.59
C HIS A 18 14.79 -27.85 5.70
N TYR A 19 14.82 -26.75 6.47
CA TYR A 19 13.89 -26.47 7.55
C TYR A 19 12.83 -25.45 7.12
N SER A 20 11.89 -25.85 6.26
CA SER A 20 10.95 -24.93 5.60
C SER A 20 10.17 -24.02 6.56
N LYS A 21 9.75 -24.52 7.73
CA LYS A 21 9.03 -23.71 8.74
C LYS A 21 9.92 -22.62 9.34
N LEU A 22 11.16 -22.96 9.68
CA LEU A 22 12.12 -22.01 10.25
C LEU A 22 12.56 -20.99 9.19
N PHE A 23 12.79 -21.43 7.96
CA PHE A 23 13.08 -20.55 6.83
C PHE A 23 11.96 -19.52 6.63
N ALA A 24 10.71 -19.99 6.60
CA ALA A 24 9.54 -19.12 6.45
C ALA A 24 9.41 -18.14 7.62
N LEU A 25 9.62 -18.58 8.87
CA LEU A 25 9.58 -17.72 10.05
C LEU A 25 10.62 -16.60 9.97
N ILE A 26 11.88 -16.93 9.67
CA ILE A 26 12.96 -15.94 9.55
C ILE A 26 12.63 -14.92 8.45
N LEU A 27 12.13 -15.39 7.31
CA LEU A 27 11.74 -14.54 6.20
C LEU A 27 10.55 -13.63 6.55
N ILE A 28 9.55 -14.13 7.27
CA ILE A 28 8.41 -13.33 7.75
C ILE A 28 8.88 -12.24 8.71
N VAL A 29 9.74 -12.59 9.69
CA VAL A 29 10.31 -11.61 10.63
C VAL A 29 11.13 -10.56 9.89
N PHE A 30 11.94 -10.99 8.91
CA PHE A 30 12.70 -10.07 8.06
C PHE A 30 11.80 -9.12 7.29
N VAL A 31 10.76 -9.61 6.62
CA VAL A 31 9.82 -8.76 5.87
C VAL A 31 9.05 -7.82 6.81
N ALA A 32 8.61 -8.31 7.97
CA ALA A 32 7.95 -7.47 8.97
C ALA A 32 8.85 -6.34 9.49
N LEU A 33 10.13 -6.65 9.75
CA LEU A 33 11.13 -5.65 10.10
C LEU A 33 11.31 -4.63 8.96
N GLN A 34 11.33 -5.07 7.70
CA GLN A 34 11.40 -4.16 6.55
C GLN A 34 10.15 -3.29 6.44
N CYS A 35 8.94 -3.80 6.68
CA CYS A 35 7.72 -3.00 6.72
C CYS A 35 7.83 -1.89 7.76
N TRP A 36 8.19 -2.24 8.99
CA TRP A 36 8.37 -1.27 10.07
C TRP A 36 9.47 -0.25 9.76
N LEU A 37 10.65 -0.73 9.37
CA LEU A 37 11.79 0.13 9.08
C LEU A 37 11.51 1.09 7.91
N SER A 38 10.83 0.62 6.87
CA SER A 38 10.47 1.42 5.71
C SER A 38 9.62 2.63 6.13
N THR A 39 8.60 2.41 6.96
CA THR A 39 7.72 3.47 7.50
C THR A 39 8.41 4.45 8.46
N LYS A 40 9.64 4.16 8.89
CA LYS A 40 10.45 5.09 9.70
C LYS A 40 11.50 5.84 8.89
N LEU A 41 11.86 5.33 7.72
CA LEU A 41 12.91 5.90 6.87
C LEU A 41 12.36 6.66 5.67
N PHE A 42 11.16 6.33 5.21
CA PHE A 42 10.55 6.86 4.00
C PHE A 42 9.16 7.42 4.27
N SER A 43 8.63 8.20 3.33
CA SER A 43 7.22 8.61 3.38
C SER A 43 6.29 7.39 3.31
N ASP A 44 5.07 7.52 3.80
CA ASP A 44 4.08 6.44 3.85
C ASP A 44 3.89 5.73 2.50
N ARG A 45 3.72 6.53 1.44
CA ARG A 45 3.61 6.04 0.07
C ARG A 45 4.88 5.31 -0.39
N ALA A 46 6.04 5.94 -0.20
CA ALA A 46 7.31 5.34 -0.60
C ALA A 46 7.56 4.03 0.16
N SER A 47 7.13 3.96 1.42
CA SER A 47 7.38 2.82 2.29
C SER A 47 6.83 1.51 1.72
N PHE A 48 5.60 1.52 1.20
CA PHE A 48 4.95 0.37 0.59
C PHE A 48 5.66 -0.05 -0.71
N LEU A 49 6.01 0.93 -1.55
CA LEU A 49 6.74 0.69 -2.79
C LEU A 49 8.12 0.10 -2.55
N HIS A 50 8.84 0.58 -1.53
CA HIS A 50 10.16 0.07 -1.17
C HIS A 50 10.10 -1.39 -0.67
N VAL A 51 9.07 -1.75 0.11
CA VAL A 51 8.83 -3.15 0.52
C VAL A 51 8.49 -4.02 -0.70
N GLY A 52 7.59 -3.54 -1.57
CA GLY A 52 7.23 -4.23 -2.81
C GLY A 52 8.42 -4.49 -3.72
N ALA A 53 9.25 -3.47 -3.94
CA ALA A 53 10.44 -3.61 -4.77
C ALA A 53 11.55 -4.44 -4.08
N LEU A 54 11.67 -4.46 -2.75
CA LEU A 54 12.53 -5.41 -2.04
C LEU A 54 12.11 -6.86 -2.34
N LEU A 55 10.83 -7.19 -2.19
CA LEU A 55 10.29 -8.52 -2.50
C LEU A 55 10.45 -8.85 -3.99
N GLY A 56 10.18 -7.90 -4.88
CA GLY A 56 10.36 -8.04 -6.33
C GLY A 56 11.83 -8.28 -6.70
N THR A 57 12.77 -7.63 -6.03
CA THR A 57 14.21 -7.85 -6.26
C THR A 57 14.63 -9.25 -5.80
N ILE A 58 14.09 -9.76 -4.68
CA ILE A 58 14.28 -11.16 -4.26
C ILE A 58 13.74 -12.11 -5.33
N MET A 59 12.54 -11.84 -5.87
CA MET A 59 11.94 -12.65 -6.93
C MET A 59 12.81 -12.69 -8.19
N ALA A 60 13.31 -11.53 -8.62
CA ALA A 60 14.22 -11.43 -9.75
C ALA A 60 15.53 -12.20 -9.48
N GLY A 61 16.13 -12.00 -8.30
CA GLY A 61 17.34 -12.73 -7.87
C GLY A 61 17.14 -14.25 -7.88
N ASN A 62 15.98 -14.74 -7.42
CA ASN A 62 15.62 -16.15 -7.50
C ASN A 62 15.63 -16.71 -8.92
N VAL A 63 15.11 -15.92 -9.87
CA VAL A 63 15.05 -16.29 -11.28
C VAL A 63 16.45 -16.30 -11.89
N PHE A 64 17.19 -15.19 -11.76
CA PHE A 64 18.49 -15.01 -12.41
C PHE A 64 19.60 -15.90 -11.81
N LEU A 65 19.66 -16.03 -10.48
CA LEU A 65 20.75 -16.73 -9.79
C LEU A 65 20.48 -18.23 -9.61
N GLY A 66 19.22 -18.67 -9.67
CA GLY A 66 18.84 -20.04 -9.31
C GLY A 66 18.05 -20.78 -10.39
N ILE A 67 16.94 -20.20 -10.87
CA ILE A 67 16.01 -20.90 -11.76
C ILE A 67 16.57 -21.02 -13.18
N ILE A 68 16.97 -19.90 -13.81
CA ILE A 68 17.48 -19.89 -15.19
C ILE A 68 18.72 -20.78 -15.35
N PRO A 69 19.77 -20.68 -14.49
CA PRO A 69 20.96 -21.53 -14.63
C PRO A 69 20.62 -23.03 -14.50
N THR A 70 19.73 -23.38 -13.58
CA THR A 70 19.27 -24.77 -13.41
C THR A 70 18.50 -25.26 -14.63
N GLN A 71 17.59 -24.45 -15.19
CA GLN A 71 16.84 -24.80 -16.39
C GLN A 71 17.75 -25.00 -17.61
N LYS A 72 18.78 -24.15 -17.78
CA LYS A 72 19.78 -24.34 -18.85
C LYS A 72 20.51 -25.68 -18.70
N ARG A 73 21.06 -25.97 -17.51
CA ARG A 73 21.74 -27.24 -17.23
C ARG A 73 20.84 -28.47 -17.43
N PHE A 74 19.55 -28.34 -17.12
CA PHE A 74 18.56 -29.39 -17.34
C PHE A 74 18.38 -29.70 -18.84
N VAL A 75 18.20 -28.67 -19.66
CA VAL A 75 18.08 -28.81 -21.12
C VAL A 75 19.36 -29.42 -21.72
N ASP A 76 20.54 -28.92 -21.30
CA ASP A 76 21.84 -29.42 -21.77
C ASP A 76 22.06 -30.90 -21.43
N ALA A 77 21.60 -31.35 -20.25
CA ALA A 77 21.71 -32.75 -19.83
C ALA A 77 20.87 -33.66 -20.74
N ILE A 78 19.61 -33.29 -21.01
CA ILE A 78 18.72 -34.04 -21.89
C ILE A 78 19.28 -34.11 -23.33
N GLN A 79 19.73 -32.97 -23.87
CA GLN A 79 20.32 -32.93 -25.22
C GLN A 79 21.58 -33.78 -25.34
N SER A 80 22.34 -33.91 -24.24
CA SER A 80 23.56 -34.73 -24.19
C SER A 80 23.31 -36.19 -23.79
N GLY A 81 22.05 -36.63 -23.62
CA GLY A 81 21.72 -37.98 -23.15
C GLY A 81 22.20 -38.29 -21.72
N ARG A 82 22.48 -37.26 -20.90
CA ARG A 82 22.87 -37.40 -19.49
C ARG A 82 21.64 -37.30 -18.59
N GLU A 83 21.69 -37.95 -17.43
CA GLU A 83 20.65 -37.79 -16.42
C GLU A 83 20.63 -36.35 -15.85
N PRO A 84 19.45 -35.71 -15.74
CA PRO A 84 19.34 -34.36 -15.17
C PRO A 84 19.61 -34.30 -13.65
N ASP A 85 20.22 -33.19 -13.19
CA ASP A 85 20.48 -32.96 -11.76
C ASP A 85 19.18 -32.74 -10.96
N ALA A 86 18.75 -33.78 -10.24
CA ALA A 86 17.58 -33.75 -9.38
C ALA A 86 17.71 -32.75 -8.20
N ARG A 87 18.92 -32.55 -7.65
CA ARG A 87 19.13 -31.65 -6.51
C ARG A 87 19.01 -30.19 -6.95
N GLY A 88 19.61 -29.83 -8.08
CA GLY A 88 19.45 -28.53 -8.71
C GLY A 88 17.99 -28.24 -9.04
N ALA A 89 17.29 -29.19 -9.67
CA ALA A 89 15.87 -29.05 -10.00
C ALA A 89 14.98 -28.82 -8.76
N ALA A 90 15.24 -29.54 -7.66
CA ALA A 90 14.52 -29.36 -6.40
C ALA A 90 14.76 -27.95 -5.81
N LEU A 91 15.99 -27.44 -5.85
CA LEU A 91 16.32 -26.10 -5.37
C LEU A 91 15.65 -25.00 -6.22
N ALA A 92 15.67 -25.16 -7.55
CA ALA A 92 14.97 -24.25 -8.46
C ALA A 92 13.45 -24.26 -8.22
N LYS A 93 12.86 -25.43 -7.97
CA LYS A 93 11.45 -25.57 -7.59
C LYS A 93 11.14 -24.87 -6.26
N GLN A 94 12.03 -24.96 -5.28
CA GLN A 94 11.88 -24.26 -4.00
C GLN A 94 11.86 -22.74 -4.19
N ARG A 95 12.80 -22.18 -4.98
CA ARG A 95 12.82 -20.74 -5.32
C ARG A 95 11.56 -20.30 -6.07
N SER A 96 11.10 -21.09 -7.03
CA SER A 96 9.85 -20.81 -7.75
C SER A 96 8.62 -20.84 -6.82
N THR A 97 8.62 -21.75 -5.85
CA THR A 97 7.58 -21.81 -4.82
C THR A 97 7.60 -20.54 -3.95
N HIS A 98 8.77 -20.07 -3.52
CA HIS A 98 8.90 -18.81 -2.77
C HIS A 98 8.45 -17.61 -3.61
N ASN A 99 8.84 -17.53 -4.88
CA ASN A 99 8.36 -16.49 -5.79
C ASN A 99 6.83 -16.49 -5.91
N ASN A 100 6.21 -17.67 -5.99
CA ASN A 100 4.76 -17.77 -5.98
C ASN A 100 4.13 -17.10 -4.76
N TYR A 101 4.69 -17.30 -3.55
CA TYR A 101 4.20 -16.61 -2.34
C TYR A 101 4.40 -15.10 -2.39
N PHE A 102 5.45 -14.61 -3.04
CA PHE A 102 5.74 -13.17 -3.14
C PHE A 102 4.90 -12.44 -4.19
N THR A 103 4.33 -13.14 -5.18
CA THR A 103 3.59 -12.50 -6.28
C THR A 103 2.45 -11.59 -5.81
N LEU A 104 1.54 -12.08 -4.96
CA LEU A 104 0.41 -11.28 -4.47
C LEU A 104 0.88 -10.14 -3.53
N PRO A 105 1.79 -10.38 -2.57
CA PRO A 105 2.41 -9.30 -1.78
C PRO A 105 3.02 -8.18 -2.62
N VAL A 106 3.82 -8.52 -3.64
CA VAL A 106 4.46 -7.53 -4.52
C VAL A 106 3.42 -6.75 -5.30
N LEU A 107 2.45 -7.43 -5.91
CA LEU A 107 1.38 -6.79 -6.67
C LEU A 107 0.60 -5.80 -5.79
N PHE A 108 0.24 -6.22 -4.56
CA PHE A 108 -0.43 -5.35 -3.61
C PHE A 108 0.40 -4.09 -3.31
N CYS A 109 1.69 -4.24 -2.98
CA CYS A 109 2.54 -3.09 -2.71
C CYS A 109 2.60 -2.10 -3.89
N MET A 110 2.66 -2.60 -5.14
CA MET A 110 2.74 -1.72 -6.32
C MET A 110 1.42 -1.00 -6.62
N VAL A 111 0.29 -1.68 -6.41
CA VAL A 111 -1.05 -1.11 -6.63
C VAL A 111 -1.51 -0.23 -5.47
N SER A 112 -0.91 -0.37 -4.28
CA SER A 112 -1.30 0.35 -3.06
C SER A 112 -1.31 1.88 -3.20
N ASN A 113 -0.59 2.44 -4.18
CA ASN A 113 -0.66 3.87 -4.52
C ASN A 113 -2.08 4.37 -4.78
N HIS A 114 -2.97 3.49 -5.25
CA HIS A 114 -4.38 3.81 -5.53
C HIS A 114 -5.29 3.73 -4.29
N ALA A 115 -4.75 3.37 -3.12
CA ALA A 115 -5.50 3.25 -1.88
C ALA A 115 -4.84 4.05 -0.73
N PRO A 116 -4.90 5.40 -0.77
CA PRO A 116 -4.19 6.25 0.20
C PRO A 116 -4.61 6.08 1.65
N PHE A 117 -5.86 5.70 1.88
CA PHE A 117 -6.39 5.38 3.21
C PHE A 117 -5.64 4.22 3.89
N ILE A 118 -4.99 3.35 3.11
CA ILE A 118 -4.21 2.21 3.65
C ILE A 118 -2.82 2.68 4.11
N TYR A 119 -2.08 3.37 3.24
CA TYR A 119 -0.70 3.73 3.54
C TYR A 119 -0.58 4.93 4.47
N SER A 120 -1.55 5.84 4.47
CA SER A 120 -1.54 7.06 5.31
C SER A 120 -2.08 6.83 6.73
N HIS A 121 -2.48 5.59 7.05
CA HIS A 121 -3.02 5.25 8.37
C HIS A 121 -1.93 5.32 9.45
N PRO A 122 -2.22 5.75 10.70
CA PRO A 122 -1.23 5.78 11.79
C PRO A 122 -0.54 4.42 12.05
N HIS A 123 -1.25 3.34 11.76
CA HIS A 123 -0.78 1.96 11.88
C HIS A 123 -0.44 1.30 10.53
N ASN A 124 0.00 2.08 9.54
CA ASN A 124 0.29 1.63 8.18
C ASN A 124 1.23 0.41 8.09
N TRP A 125 2.25 0.32 8.92
CA TRP A 125 3.19 -0.81 8.95
C TRP A 125 2.53 -2.12 9.41
N LEU A 126 1.61 -2.06 10.38
CA LEU A 126 0.83 -3.22 10.84
C LEU A 126 -0.17 -3.67 9.78
N ILE A 127 -0.82 -2.71 9.13
CA ILE A 127 -1.74 -2.98 8.02
C ILE A 127 -0.99 -3.66 6.88
N LEU A 128 0.18 -3.14 6.50
CA LEU A 128 1.02 -3.75 5.47
C LEU A 128 1.39 -5.19 5.85
N ILE A 129 1.92 -5.43 7.05
CA ILE A 129 2.27 -6.79 7.51
C ILE A 129 1.07 -7.73 7.43
N SER A 130 -0.10 -7.27 7.93
CA SER A 130 -1.34 -8.04 7.91
C SER A 130 -1.75 -8.40 6.49
N ILE A 131 -1.76 -7.43 5.57
CA ILE A 131 -2.15 -7.69 4.17
C ILE A 131 -1.18 -8.65 3.51
N LEU A 132 0.14 -8.43 3.64
CA LEU A 132 1.14 -9.31 3.04
C LEU A 132 0.99 -10.75 3.57
N ALA A 133 0.73 -10.92 4.86
CA ALA A 133 0.47 -12.22 5.48
C ALA A 133 -0.81 -12.87 4.93
N ILE A 134 -1.91 -12.12 4.85
CA ILE A 134 -3.20 -12.60 4.32
C ILE A 134 -3.06 -13.05 2.87
N VAL A 135 -2.47 -12.23 2.00
CA VAL A 135 -2.37 -12.57 0.57
C VAL A 135 -1.36 -13.70 0.32
N ALA A 136 -0.28 -13.79 1.11
CA ALA A 136 0.65 -14.93 1.05
C ALA A 136 -0.03 -16.23 1.53
N TYR A 137 -0.86 -16.16 2.58
CA TYR A 137 -1.61 -17.30 3.09
C TYR A 137 -2.74 -17.72 2.14
N ALA A 138 -3.42 -16.76 1.50
CA ALA A 138 -4.35 -17.06 0.41
C ALA A 138 -3.63 -17.77 -0.75
N ARG A 139 -2.41 -17.34 -1.10
CA ARG A 139 -1.59 -18.04 -2.11
C ARG A 139 -1.20 -19.45 -1.66
N HIS A 140 -1.03 -19.70 -0.36
CA HIS A 140 -0.76 -21.02 0.18
C HIS A 140 -1.82 -22.04 -0.24
N PHE A 141 -3.10 -21.66 -0.16
CA PHE A 141 -4.21 -22.50 -0.61
C PHE A 141 -4.05 -22.91 -2.07
N PHE A 142 -3.80 -21.95 -2.97
CA PHE A 142 -3.60 -22.26 -4.39
C PHE A 142 -2.37 -23.14 -4.61
N ASN A 143 -1.28 -22.91 -3.90
CA ASN A 143 -0.07 -23.74 -4.00
C ASN A 143 -0.33 -25.20 -3.58
N LEU A 144 -1.16 -25.43 -2.56
CA LEU A 144 -1.58 -26.77 -2.13
C LEU A 144 -2.55 -27.41 -3.14
N ARG A 145 -3.50 -26.63 -3.66
CA ARG A 145 -4.46 -27.09 -4.67
C ARG A 145 -3.78 -27.61 -5.93
N HIS A 146 -2.73 -26.94 -6.42
CA HIS A 146 -1.94 -27.43 -7.57
C HIS A 146 -1.19 -28.74 -7.29
N ARG A 147 -1.06 -29.14 -6.02
CA ARG A 147 -0.49 -30.42 -5.59
C ARG A 147 -1.56 -31.47 -5.28
N GLY A 148 -2.83 -31.19 -5.58
CA GLY A 148 -3.96 -32.07 -5.28
C GLY A 148 -4.48 -32.00 -3.84
N ILE A 149 -3.94 -31.11 -2.99
CA ILE A 149 -4.38 -30.95 -1.60
C ILE A 149 -5.34 -29.77 -1.53
N ILE A 150 -6.62 -30.03 -1.29
CA ILE A 150 -7.66 -29.00 -1.18
C ILE A 150 -8.06 -28.85 0.28
N ASP A 151 -7.59 -27.78 0.93
CA ASP A 151 -7.99 -27.42 2.28
C ASP A 151 -8.67 -26.05 2.29
N TYR A 152 -10.00 -26.03 2.20
CA TYR A 152 -10.79 -24.80 2.17
C TYR A 152 -10.66 -23.96 3.44
N ARG A 153 -10.22 -24.53 4.57
CA ARG A 153 -10.03 -23.78 5.81
C ARG A 153 -9.04 -22.63 5.62
N ILE A 154 -7.98 -22.85 4.85
CA ILE A 154 -6.95 -21.83 4.54
C ILE A 154 -7.60 -20.63 3.83
N LEU A 155 -8.47 -20.89 2.84
CA LEU A 155 -9.14 -19.85 2.09
C LEU A 155 -10.17 -19.12 2.96
N ILE A 156 -10.96 -19.86 3.74
CA ILE A 156 -11.96 -19.28 4.66
C ILE A 156 -11.29 -18.37 5.68
N PHE A 157 -10.19 -18.80 6.31
CA PHE A 157 -9.43 -17.97 7.25
C PHE A 157 -8.83 -16.74 6.57
N SER A 158 -8.32 -16.88 5.35
CA SER A 158 -7.80 -15.73 4.58
C SER A 158 -8.89 -14.70 4.28
N ILE A 159 -10.08 -15.15 3.86
CA ILE A 159 -11.23 -14.28 3.59
C ILE A 159 -11.72 -13.62 4.88
N ALA A 160 -11.87 -14.39 5.97
CA ALA A 160 -12.30 -13.86 7.26
C ALA A 160 -11.30 -12.82 7.81
N ALA A 161 -10.00 -13.08 7.72
CA ALA A 161 -8.96 -12.13 8.13
C ALA A 161 -8.96 -10.87 7.26
N PHE A 162 -9.17 -11.02 5.95
CA PHE A 162 -9.30 -9.88 5.04
C PHE A 162 -10.52 -9.03 5.38
N LEU A 163 -11.69 -9.64 5.55
CA LEU A 163 -12.91 -8.94 5.92
C LEU A 163 -12.77 -8.26 7.29
N GLY A 164 -12.19 -8.94 8.28
CA GLY A 164 -11.92 -8.35 9.59
C GLY A 164 -11.04 -7.10 9.50
N LEU A 165 -9.94 -7.18 8.74
CA LEU A 165 -9.06 -6.03 8.51
C LEU A 165 -9.79 -4.91 7.77
N ALA A 166 -10.55 -5.23 6.72
CA ALA A 166 -11.32 -4.26 5.95
C ALA A 166 -12.40 -3.57 6.80
N THR A 167 -13.10 -4.32 7.66
CA THR A 167 -14.11 -3.76 8.57
C THR A 167 -13.48 -2.87 9.63
N TRP A 168 -12.30 -3.20 10.14
CA TRP A 168 -11.59 -2.35 11.09
C TRP A 168 -11.15 -1.03 10.45
N LEU A 169 -10.57 -1.09 9.25
CA LEU A 169 -10.18 0.12 8.51
C LEU A 169 -11.39 0.99 8.15
N ALA A 170 -12.50 0.38 7.73
CA ALA A 170 -13.73 1.10 7.45
C ALA A 170 -14.31 1.73 8.73
N TYR A 171 -14.27 1.01 9.86
CA TYR A 171 -14.74 1.54 11.14
C TYR A 171 -13.92 2.75 11.61
N GLU A 172 -12.59 2.71 11.49
CA GLU A 172 -11.76 3.88 11.85
C GLU A 172 -11.96 5.06 10.89
N GLN A 173 -12.17 4.79 9.60
CA GLN A 173 -12.44 5.83 8.60
C GLN A 173 -13.80 6.51 8.80
N PHE A 174 -14.84 5.74 9.16
CA PHE A 174 -16.21 6.21 9.28
C PHE A 174 -16.69 6.28 10.72
N LYS A 175 -15.77 6.33 11.71
CA LYS A 175 -16.13 6.38 13.13
C LYS A 175 -17.13 7.52 13.32
N PRO A 176 -18.41 7.23 13.64
CA PRO A 176 -19.40 8.27 13.80
C PRO A 176 -18.96 9.20 14.91
N PHE A 177 -19.07 10.50 14.68
CA PHE A 177 -18.92 11.49 15.73
C PHE A 177 -19.97 11.18 16.81
N GLU A 178 -19.53 11.01 18.06
CA GLU A 178 -20.43 10.73 19.20
C GLU A 178 -21.15 11.99 19.70
N GLU A 179 -21.00 13.10 18.98
CA GLU A 179 -21.76 14.33 19.20
C GLU A 179 -22.88 14.38 18.15
N SER A 180 -24.12 14.32 18.64
CA SER A 180 -25.34 14.48 17.84
C SER A 180 -25.22 15.68 16.90
N PRO A 181 -25.80 15.63 15.68
CA PRO A 181 -25.88 16.81 14.85
C PRO A 181 -26.77 17.83 15.55
N ARG A 182 -26.17 18.79 16.26
CA ARG A 182 -26.69 20.15 16.20
C ARG A 182 -26.60 20.50 14.73
N GLU A 183 -27.74 20.81 14.13
CA GLU A 183 -27.81 21.39 12.79
C GLU A 183 -26.65 22.38 12.65
N ILE A 184 -25.65 22.03 11.84
CA ILE A 184 -24.46 22.87 11.68
C ILE A 184 -24.92 24.02 10.80
N VAL A 185 -25.48 25.04 11.44
CA VAL A 185 -25.88 26.27 10.77
C VAL A 185 -24.60 27.07 10.54
N PHE A 186 -24.03 26.94 9.34
CA PHE A 186 -22.99 27.86 8.90
C PHE A 186 -23.58 29.26 8.69
N SER A 187 -22.80 30.29 9.03
CA SER A 187 -23.20 31.68 8.80
C SER A 187 -23.39 31.93 7.29
N ASN A 188 -24.35 32.80 6.95
CA ASN A 188 -24.50 33.35 5.61
C ASN A 188 -24.27 34.87 5.67
N PRO A 189 -23.17 35.42 5.10
CA PRO A 189 -22.14 34.72 4.33
C PRO A 189 -21.22 33.84 5.18
N VAL A 190 -20.62 32.83 4.54
CA VAL A 190 -19.61 31.97 5.18
C VAL A 190 -18.40 32.82 5.55
N ASP A 191 -17.80 32.57 6.71
CA ASP A 191 -16.52 33.18 7.06
C ASP A 191 -15.40 32.63 6.17
N VAL A 192 -15.10 33.38 5.10
CA VAL A 192 -14.05 33.05 4.13
C VAL A 192 -12.66 33.03 4.78
N THR A 193 -12.44 33.82 5.83
CA THR A 193 -11.16 33.85 6.55
C THR A 193 -10.91 32.50 7.20
N GLU A 194 -11.94 31.92 7.82
CA GLU A 194 -11.86 30.61 8.46
C GLU A 194 -11.70 29.49 7.43
N VAL A 195 -12.41 29.56 6.31
CA VAL A 195 -12.24 28.60 5.21
C VAL A 195 -10.80 28.61 4.67
N HIS A 196 -10.21 29.79 4.47
CA HIS A 196 -8.82 29.92 4.05
C HIS A 196 -7.86 29.36 5.10
N ARG A 197 -8.14 29.55 6.38
CA ARG A 197 -7.35 28.94 7.48
C ARG A 197 -7.40 27.41 7.40
N ILE A 198 -8.59 26.83 7.22
CA ILE A 198 -8.80 25.38 7.07
C ILE A 198 -8.01 24.85 5.87
N LEU A 199 -8.15 25.46 4.68
CA LEU A 199 -7.42 25.06 3.47
C LEU A 199 -5.90 25.17 3.65
N LYS A 200 -5.43 26.21 4.35
CA LYS A 200 -4.02 26.38 4.67
C LYS A 200 -3.46 25.22 5.51
N VAL A 201 -4.19 24.85 6.56
CA VAL A 201 -3.77 23.79 7.48
C VAL A 201 -3.84 22.42 6.81
N HIS A 202 -4.93 22.13 6.09
CA HIS A 202 -5.23 20.78 5.64
C HIS A 202 -4.83 20.48 4.19
N CYS A 203 -4.62 21.49 3.35
CA CYS A 203 -4.38 21.31 1.92
C CYS A 203 -3.03 21.86 1.46
N GLN A 204 -2.63 23.06 1.92
CA GLN A 204 -1.43 23.74 1.40
C GLN A 204 -0.13 22.94 1.60
N VAL A 205 -0.02 22.15 2.67
CA VAL A 205 1.19 21.34 2.96
C VAL A 205 1.59 20.38 1.83
N CYS A 206 0.62 19.90 1.04
CA CYS A 206 0.87 19.03 -0.12
C CYS A 206 0.61 19.75 -1.46
N HIS A 207 -0.25 20.76 -1.46
CA HIS A 207 -0.72 21.45 -2.66
C HIS A 207 -0.08 22.84 -2.87
N ALA A 208 1.00 23.18 -2.16
CA ALA A 208 1.79 24.38 -2.44
C ALA A 208 2.70 24.21 -3.68
N ALA A 209 3.22 25.31 -4.20
CA ALA A 209 4.25 25.37 -5.24
C ALA A 209 5.52 24.66 -4.76
N GLU A 210 5.80 24.82 -3.46
CA GLU A 210 6.86 24.13 -2.73
C GLU A 210 6.22 23.32 -1.58
N PRO A 211 5.76 22.08 -1.83
CA PRO A 211 5.13 21.26 -0.80
C PRO A 211 6.09 21.00 0.37
N THR A 212 5.57 21.15 1.59
CA THR A 212 6.33 20.88 2.83
C THR A 212 6.15 19.44 3.32
N HIS A 213 5.12 18.73 2.85
CA HIS A 213 4.88 17.34 3.25
C HIS A 213 5.86 16.39 2.54
N PRO A 214 6.61 15.54 3.28
CA PRO A 214 7.49 14.53 2.68
C PRO A 214 6.74 13.61 1.72
N GLY A 215 7.29 13.41 0.52
CA GLY A 215 6.68 12.59 -0.54
C GLY A 215 5.94 13.36 -1.63
N PHE A 216 5.82 14.68 -1.49
CA PHE A 216 5.32 15.58 -2.53
C PHE A 216 6.44 16.52 -2.98
N VAL A 217 6.68 16.59 -4.28
CA VAL A 217 7.67 17.50 -4.91
C VAL A 217 7.01 18.53 -5.82
N ALA A 218 5.71 18.39 -6.02
CA ALA A 218 4.84 19.26 -6.81
C ALA A 218 3.40 19.06 -6.33
N PRO A 219 2.52 20.06 -6.51
CA PRO A 219 1.11 19.95 -6.13
C PRO A 219 0.42 18.82 -6.90
N PRO A 220 -0.22 17.85 -6.20
CA PRO A 220 -0.93 16.75 -6.84
C PRO A 220 -2.01 17.24 -7.79
N ALA A 221 -2.12 16.59 -8.96
CA ALA A 221 -3.07 16.93 -10.01
C ALA A 221 -3.01 18.40 -10.48
N GLY A 222 -1.92 19.13 -10.20
CA GLY A 222 -1.76 20.53 -10.56
C GLY A 222 -2.60 21.52 -9.75
N VAL A 223 -3.27 21.07 -8.68
CA VAL A 223 -4.11 21.94 -7.83
C VAL A 223 -3.20 22.69 -6.85
N LEU A 224 -3.05 24.00 -7.06
CA LEU A 224 -2.17 24.88 -6.28
C LEU A 224 -2.96 25.66 -5.22
N MET A 225 -2.56 25.57 -3.96
CA MET A 225 -3.26 26.12 -2.79
C MET A 225 -2.60 27.38 -2.18
N ASP A 226 -1.60 27.97 -2.85
CA ASP A 226 -0.89 29.15 -2.34
C ASP A 226 -1.69 30.46 -2.46
N ASP A 227 -2.56 30.54 -3.46
CA ASP A 227 -3.32 31.75 -3.77
C ASP A 227 -4.82 31.41 -3.93
N PRO A 228 -5.69 32.08 -3.14
CA PRO A 228 -7.15 31.99 -3.30
C PRO A 228 -7.67 32.19 -4.71
N ALA A 229 -7.06 33.09 -5.49
CA ALA A 229 -7.46 33.31 -6.88
C ALA A 229 -7.13 32.11 -7.79
N ILE A 230 -6.16 31.28 -7.40
CA ILE A 230 -5.74 30.10 -8.18
C ILE A 230 -6.62 28.90 -7.83
N TYR A 231 -6.75 28.54 -6.54
CA TYR A 231 -7.52 27.33 -6.20
C TYR A 231 -9.02 27.48 -6.40
N ARG A 232 -9.57 28.71 -6.42
CA ARG A 232 -10.96 28.95 -6.84
C ARG A 232 -11.25 28.40 -8.23
N LYS A 233 -10.30 28.52 -9.16
CA LYS A 233 -10.43 27.94 -10.53
C LYS A 233 -10.49 26.41 -10.52
N SER A 234 -10.07 25.79 -9.42
CA SER A 234 -10.13 24.35 -9.18
C SER A 234 -11.27 23.96 -8.23
N ALA A 235 -12.22 24.87 -7.93
CA ALA A 235 -13.27 24.65 -6.92
C ALA A 235 -14.06 23.36 -7.15
N SER A 236 -14.45 23.05 -8.39
CA SER A 236 -15.18 21.82 -8.72
C SER A 236 -14.37 20.54 -8.47
N GLN A 237 -13.07 20.57 -8.78
CA GLN A 237 -12.16 19.46 -8.52
C GLN A 237 -11.92 19.28 -7.02
N ILE A 238 -11.73 20.39 -6.29
CA ILE A 238 -11.54 20.39 -4.83
C ILE A 238 -12.81 19.86 -4.15
N LEU A 239 -13.99 20.34 -4.56
CA LEU A 239 -15.28 19.89 -4.04
C LEU A 239 -15.43 18.37 -4.20
N THR A 240 -15.18 17.84 -5.41
CA THR A 240 -15.25 16.40 -5.66
C THR A 240 -14.30 15.61 -4.74
N ALA A 241 -13.08 16.10 -4.56
CA ALA A 241 -12.08 15.44 -3.73
C ALA A 241 -12.44 15.47 -2.23
N ILE A 242 -13.01 16.57 -1.74
CA ILE A 242 -13.39 16.73 -0.33
C ILE A 242 -14.69 15.96 -0.01
N SER A 243 -15.68 16.02 -0.90
CA SER A 243 -17.00 15.37 -0.72
C SER A 243 -16.93 13.84 -0.77
N THR A 244 -15.99 13.28 -1.53
CA THR A 244 -15.74 11.83 -1.54
C THR A 244 -14.96 11.33 -0.32
N GLY A 245 -14.47 12.24 0.53
CA GLY A 245 -13.54 11.93 1.61
C GLY A 245 -12.14 11.53 1.11
N TYR A 246 -11.85 11.68 -0.18
CA TYR A 246 -10.54 11.37 -0.76
C TYR A 246 -9.46 12.33 -0.26
N MET A 247 -9.81 13.61 -0.10
CA MET A 247 -8.97 14.65 0.48
C MET A 247 -9.58 15.20 1.78
N PRO A 248 -8.77 15.66 2.75
CA PRO A 248 -7.31 15.62 2.77
C PRO A 248 -6.78 14.19 2.85
N LEU A 249 -5.69 13.91 2.14
CA LEU A 249 -5.15 12.55 1.99
C LEU A 249 -4.82 11.94 3.35
N GLY A 250 -5.50 10.83 3.70
CA GLY A 250 -5.31 10.17 5.00
C GLY A 250 -5.68 11.01 6.22
N ASN A 251 -6.28 12.19 6.01
CA ASN A 251 -6.61 13.17 7.03
C ASN A 251 -5.49 13.41 8.07
N VAL A 252 -4.23 13.46 7.63
CA VAL A 252 -3.05 13.49 8.50
C VAL A 252 -2.98 14.70 9.43
N THR A 253 -3.66 15.78 9.07
CA THR A 253 -3.77 17.03 9.86
C THR A 253 -5.04 17.10 10.71
N GLY A 254 -5.88 16.06 10.69
CA GLY A 254 -7.05 15.95 11.55
C GLY A 254 -8.20 16.91 11.21
N MET A 255 -8.44 17.17 9.92
CA MET A 255 -9.60 17.96 9.47
C MET A 255 -10.88 17.34 10.00
N THR A 256 -11.63 18.12 10.77
CA THR A 256 -12.89 17.67 11.35
C THR A 256 -13.98 17.58 10.28
N GLN A 257 -15.05 16.82 10.57
CA GLN A 257 -16.20 16.77 9.68
C GLN A 257 -16.90 18.14 9.56
N ILE A 258 -16.90 18.94 10.64
CA ILE A 258 -17.45 20.30 10.65
C ILE A 258 -16.64 21.20 9.72
N GLU A 259 -15.30 21.20 9.83
CA GLU A 259 -14.43 21.97 8.93
C GLU A 259 -14.61 21.51 7.47
N ARG A 260 -14.77 20.21 7.23
CA ARG A 260 -15.03 19.65 5.90
C ARG A 260 -16.32 20.18 5.31
N GLU A 261 -17.40 20.10 6.06
CA GLU A 261 -18.71 20.59 5.62
C GLU A 261 -18.72 22.10 5.40
N GLN A 262 -17.97 22.86 6.20
CA GLN A 262 -17.80 24.30 6.00
C GLN A 262 -17.13 24.63 4.66
N VAL A 263 -16.08 23.88 4.31
CA VAL A 263 -15.37 24.06 3.03
C VAL A 263 -16.24 23.61 1.85
N ILE A 264 -16.97 22.50 1.99
CA ILE A 264 -17.93 22.03 0.97
C ILE A 264 -18.98 23.11 0.70
N TYR A 265 -19.61 23.61 1.76
CA TYR A 265 -20.65 24.64 1.65
C TYR A 265 -20.14 25.93 0.98
N TRP A 266 -18.93 26.38 1.34
CA TRP A 266 -18.29 27.51 0.68
C TRP A 266 -18.00 27.26 -0.81
N LEU A 267 -17.45 26.09 -1.16
CA LEU A 267 -17.17 25.72 -2.55
C LEU A 267 -18.43 25.67 -3.42
N GLU A 268 -19.53 25.15 -2.88
CA GLU A 268 -20.82 25.14 -3.58
C GLU A 268 -21.31 26.55 -3.90
N GLN A 269 -21.15 27.51 -2.97
CA GLN A 269 -21.48 28.92 -3.21
C GLN A 269 -20.59 29.57 -4.27
N GLU A 270 -19.27 29.33 -4.22
CA GLU A 270 -18.33 29.88 -5.21
C GLU A 270 -18.65 29.37 -6.62
N ILE A 271 -18.92 28.07 -6.77
CA ILE A 271 -19.30 27.48 -8.08
C ILE A 271 -20.62 28.05 -8.59
N GLN A 272 -21.62 28.25 -7.72
CA GLN A 272 -22.89 28.87 -8.12
C GLN A 272 -22.69 30.32 -8.58
N SER A 273 -21.79 31.06 -7.93
CA SER A 273 -21.49 32.45 -8.30
C SER A 273 -20.79 32.57 -9.66
N GLU A 274 -19.95 31.59 -10.05
CA GLU A 274 -19.28 31.56 -11.35
C GLU A 274 -20.23 31.19 -12.52
N VAL A 275 -21.30 30.43 -12.25
CA VAL A 275 -22.28 30.02 -13.28
C VAL A 275 -23.35 31.09 -13.51
N GLY A 276 -23.59 31.96 -12.53
CA GLY A 276 -24.62 33.01 -12.57
C GLY A 276 -24.16 34.38 -13.06
N GLY A 277 -22.87 34.57 -13.36
CA GLY A 277 -22.28 35.80 -13.90
C GLY A 277 -21.86 35.67 -15.36
#